data_AF-A0A8E0IGR8-F1
#
_entry.id   AF-A0A8E0IGR8-F1
#
_cell.length_a   1.000
_cell.length_b   1.000
_cell.length_c   1.000
_cell.angle_alpha   90.00
_cell.angle_beta   90.00
_cell.angle_gamma   90.00
#
_symmetry.space_group_name_H-M   'P 1'
#
loop_
_entity.id
_entity.type
_entity.pdbx_description
1 polymer ?
#
loop_
_entity_poly.entity_id
_entity_poly.type
_entity_poly.pdbx_seq_one_letter_code
_entity_poly.pdbx_strand_id
1 'polypeptide(L)'
;MNYELLNTIDLNAAIWPDIKKRIIENNATVLTLAASPIYGDVLAKEWLQGVNIVDLVTKRTYHPGKYRFFNRVRVPTSAKVDMNEDGSISIVHEGEDIGREFLFPDTRRAAQDIRYNNPDGSMDYIEEYAADGSLFSNIFYFNNEIQELVFYDPQERPILRYYYYNNAINFITIEDPVSHKVHTKYDTLTEFIQDQMAKFLRPKDTVTFNYLGIELESLLKTQSHNVLQLVEEPLDDNHELRGNLRAILVNDVPYVQEVRMSLAAFQELGSTDAPMRKVRIG
;
A
#
# COMPACT_ATOMS: atom_id res chain seq x y z
N MET A 1 -18.18 7.70 7.83
CA MET A 1 -16.87 7.38 8.43
C MET A 1 -15.85 8.27 7.76
N ASN A 2 -14.82 8.70 8.46
CA ASN A 2 -13.79 9.56 7.89
C ASN A 2 -12.57 8.72 7.57
N TYR A 3 -11.99 8.90 6.39
CA TYR A 3 -10.77 8.24 5.96
C TYR A 3 -9.72 9.26 5.57
N GLU A 4 -8.47 8.93 5.87
CA GLU A 4 -7.30 9.61 5.33
C GLU A 4 -6.60 8.67 4.36
N LEU A 5 -6.68 8.99 3.07
CA LEU A 5 -6.18 8.16 1.98
C LEU A 5 -4.74 8.53 1.64
N LEU A 6 -3.89 7.52 1.56
CA LEU A 6 -2.47 7.61 1.22
C LEU A 6 -2.10 6.45 0.28
N ASN A 7 -1.17 6.63 -0.65
CA ASN A 7 -0.62 5.47 -1.36
C ASN A 7 0.13 4.54 -0.39
N THR A 8 1.05 5.10 0.39
CA THR A 8 1.84 4.44 1.46
C THR A 8 1.95 5.37 2.66
N ILE A 9 2.23 4.83 3.85
CA ILE A 9 2.60 5.64 5.02
C ILE A 9 4.11 5.89 4.97
N ASP A 10 4.51 7.16 4.80
CA ASP A 10 5.88 7.61 4.98
C ASP A 10 5.97 8.52 6.21
N LEU A 11 6.55 8.00 7.30
CA LEU A 11 6.69 8.71 8.56
C LEU A 11 7.72 9.85 8.50
N ASN A 12 8.59 9.85 7.48
CA ASN A 12 9.61 10.87 7.28
C ASN A 12 9.13 12.02 6.37
N ALA A 13 7.96 11.88 5.73
CA ALA A 13 7.40 12.92 4.89
C ALA A 13 7.11 14.18 5.74
N ALA A 14 7.50 15.35 5.24
CA ALA A 14 7.31 16.62 5.95
C ALA A 14 5.84 16.90 6.32
N ILE A 15 4.91 16.32 5.57
CA ILE A 15 3.47 16.51 5.71
C ILE A 15 2.82 15.52 6.70
N TRP A 16 3.55 14.48 7.12
CA TRP A 16 3.05 13.44 8.02
C TRP A 16 2.53 13.98 9.36
N PRO A 17 3.20 14.92 10.05
CA PRO A 17 2.68 15.47 11.30
C PRO A 17 1.29 16.09 11.15
N ASP A 18 1.03 16.80 10.05
CA ASP A 18 -0.25 17.43 9.76
C ASP A 18 -1.32 16.39 9.40
N ILE A 19 -0.96 15.38 8.60
CA ILE A 19 -1.81 14.23 8.31
C ILE A 19 -2.25 13.54 9.61
N LYS A 20 -1.28 13.19 10.48
CA LYS A 20 -1.55 12.51 11.75
C LYS A 20 -2.46 13.34 12.65
N LYS A 21 -2.21 14.65 12.74
CA LYS A 21 -3.06 15.57 13.49
C LYS A 21 -4.51 15.53 12.99
N ARG A 22 -4.73 15.63 11.66
CA ARG A 22 -6.08 15.54 11.07
C ARG A 22 -6.74 14.19 11.31
N ILE A 23 -5.99 13.09 11.25
CA ILE A 23 -6.52 11.76 11.53
C ILE A 23 -7.09 11.70 12.96
N ILE A 24 -6.34 12.23 13.94
CA ILE A 24 -6.76 12.25 15.34
C ILE A 24 -7.97 13.19 15.54
N GLU A 25 -7.89 14.42 15.04
CA GLU A 25 -8.94 15.44 15.21
C GLU A 25 -10.27 15.03 14.57
N ASN A 26 -10.23 14.37 13.41
CA ASN A 26 -11.42 13.94 12.68
C ASN A 26 -11.86 12.51 13.02
N ASN A 27 -11.17 11.84 13.95
CA ASN A 27 -11.36 10.41 14.25
C ASN A 27 -11.40 9.58 12.95
N ALA A 28 -10.44 9.81 12.06
CA ALA A 28 -10.36 9.19 10.75
C ALA A 28 -9.61 7.85 10.82
N THR A 29 -9.88 6.99 9.85
CA THR A 29 -9.16 5.73 9.63
C THR A 29 -8.19 5.89 8.46
N VAL A 30 -6.94 5.47 8.63
CA VAL A 30 -5.96 5.48 7.54
C VAL A 30 -6.36 4.46 6.48
N LEU A 31 -6.36 4.85 5.22
CA LEU A 31 -6.64 3.98 4.09
C LEU A 31 -5.44 3.99 3.16
N THR A 32 -4.82 2.83 2.92
CA THR A 32 -3.64 2.71 2.05
C THR A 32 -3.88 1.86 0.80
N LEU A 33 -3.24 2.25 -0.30
CA LEU A 33 -3.41 1.63 -1.61
C LEU A 33 -2.37 0.55 -1.90
N ALA A 34 -1.09 0.85 -1.66
CA ALA A 34 0.01 -0.06 -1.95
C ALA A 34 0.15 -1.14 -0.87
N ALA A 35 0.53 -2.35 -1.28
CA ALA A 35 0.88 -3.43 -0.37
C ALA A 35 2.06 -3.01 0.53
N SER A 36 1.98 -3.31 1.82
CA SER A 36 3.08 -3.09 2.75
C SER A 36 3.07 -4.13 3.88
N PRO A 37 4.09 -4.99 3.99
CA PRO A 37 4.17 -5.99 5.06
C PRO A 37 4.31 -5.38 6.46
N ILE A 38 4.76 -4.12 6.55
CA ILE A 38 4.94 -3.40 7.83
C ILE A 38 3.73 -2.55 8.23
N TYR A 39 2.68 -2.52 7.41
CA TYR A 39 1.54 -1.61 7.58
C TYR A 39 0.94 -1.65 8.99
N GLY A 40 0.63 -2.84 9.50
CA GLY A 40 0.04 -3.01 10.82
C GLY A 40 0.92 -2.56 11.97
N ASP A 41 2.24 -2.76 11.86
CA ASP A 41 3.21 -2.31 12.88
C ASP A 41 3.33 -0.78 12.90
N VAL A 42 3.34 -0.15 11.72
CA VAL A 42 3.32 1.32 11.60
C VAL A 42 2.08 1.90 12.27
N LEU A 43 0.89 1.37 11.98
CA LEU A 43 -0.35 1.83 12.63
C LEU A 43 -0.30 1.66 14.16
N ALA A 44 0.20 0.52 14.64
CA ALA A 44 0.28 0.25 16.07
C ALA A 44 1.24 1.21 16.79
N LYS A 45 2.41 1.50 16.19
CA LYS A 45 3.39 2.47 16.72
C LYS A 45 2.84 3.89 16.73
N GLU A 46 2.07 4.25 15.71
CA GLU A 46 1.47 5.57 15.57
C GLU A 46 0.15 5.73 16.34
N TRP A 47 -0.36 4.65 16.95
CA TRP A 47 -1.65 4.57 17.66
C TRP A 47 -2.85 4.91 16.76
N LEU A 48 -2.81 4.47 15.51
CA LEU A 48 -3.81 4.73 14.49
C LEU A 48 -4.60 3.48 14.14
N GLN A 49 -5.82 3.69 13.64
CA GLN A 49 -6.60 2.64 12.97
C GLN A 49 -6.40 2.77 11.47
N GLY A 50 -6.41 1.63 10.77
CA GLY A 50 -6.24 1.66 9.34
C GLY A 50 -6.69 0.40 8.62
N VAL A 51 -6.86 0.56 7.32
CA VAL A 51 -7.24 -0.47 6.36
C VAL A 51 -6.33 -0.36 5.13
N ASN A 52 -5.80 -1.49 4.64
CA ASN A 52 -5.06 -1.56 3.38
C ASN A 52 -5.91 -2.31 2.34
N ILE A 53 -5.88 -1.89 1.08
CA ILE A 53 -6.67 -2.55 0.02
C ILE A 53 -6.32 -4.03 -0.15
N VAL A 54 -5.04 -4.38 -0.07
CA VAL A 54 -4.60 -5.79 -0.19
C VAL A 54 -5.09 -6.60 1.01
N ASP A 55 -5.00 -6.05 2.22
CA ASP A 55 -5.51 -6.71 3.43
C ASP A 55 -7.03 -6.88 3.40
N LEU A 56 -7.78 -5.93 2.81
CA LEU A 56 -9.23 -6.06 2.61
C LEU A 56 -9.58 -7.26 1.74
N VAL A 57 -8.89 -7.41 0.61
CA VAL A 57 -9.14 -8.49 -0.36
C VAL A 57 -8.74 -9.84 0.21
N THR A 58 -7.57 -9.90 0.85
CA THR A 58 -7.02 -11.12 1.45
C THR A 58 -7.62 -11.44 2.82
N LYS A 59 -8.41 -10.54 3.40
CA LYS A 59 -9.01 -10.64 4.74
C LYS A 59 -7.97 -10.82 5.85
N ARG A 60 -6.78 -10.24 5.65
CA ARG A 60 -5.70 -10.27 6.62
C ARG A 60 -5.98 -9.31 7.77
N THR A 61 -5.49 -9.67 8.95
CA THR A 61 -5.56 -8.84 10.14
C THR A 61 -4.22 -8.84 10.84
N TYR A 62 -3.71 -7.66 11.19
CA TYR A 62 -2.48 -7.54 11.95
C TYR A 62 -2.65 -8.02 13.40
N HIS A 63 -1.66 -8.75 13.91
CA HIS A 63 -1.61 -9.23 15.29
C HIS A 63 -0.47 -8.57 16.08
N PRO A 64 -0.74 -7.48 16.83
CA PRO A 64 0.29 -6.76 17.59
C PRO A 64 1.08 -7.66 18.55
N GLY A 65 2.39 -7.45 18.61
CA GLY A 65 3.28 -8.14 19.55
C GLY A 65 3.62 -9.59 19.17
N LYS A 66 3.09 -10.10 18.06
CA LYS A 66 3.57 -11.34 17.44
C LYS A 66 4.65 -11.01 16.41
N TYR A 67 5.51 -11.98 16.13
CA TYR A 67 6.44 -11.98 15.01
C TYR A 67 6.96 -13.41 14.80
N ARG A 68 7.54 -13.68 13.62
CA ARG A 68 8.24 -14.93 13.34
C ARG A 68 9.70 -14.76 13.71
N PHE A 69 10.20 -15.55 14.65
CA PHE A 69 11.63 -15.63 14.93
C PHE A 69 12.32 -16.44 13.83
N PHE A 70 13.53 -16.05 13.45
CA PHE A 70 14.19 -16.59 12.24
C PHE A 70 14.26 -18.13 12.17
N ASN A 71 14.55 -18.78 13.29
CA ASN A 71 14.68 -20.25 13.34
C ASN A 71 13.36 -21.04 13.21
N ARG A 72 12.25 -20.35 12.91
CA ARG A 72 10.94 -20.97 12.61
C ARG A 72 10.64 -21.00 11.12
N VAL A 73 11.61 -20.67 10.27
CA VAL A 73 11.47 -20.79 8.82
C VAL A 73 11.11 -22.22 8.42
N ARG A 74 10.17 -22.34 7.48
CA ARG A 74 9.77 -23.63 6.91
C ARG A 74 10.72 -23.94 5.76
N VAL A 75 11.60 -24.91 5.98
CA VAL A 75 12.59 -25.36 5.00
C VAL A 75 12.44 -26.86 4.75
N PRO A 76 13.00 -27.40 3.64
CA PRO A 76 13.05 -28.83 3.41
C PRO A 76 13.65 -29.60 4.60
N THR A 77 13.24 -30.85 4.83
CA THR A 77 13.58 -31.62 6.05
C THR A 77 15.09 -31.79 6.31
N SER A 78 15.91 -31.78 5.26
CA SER A 78 17.38 -31.90 5.31
C SER A 78 18.10 -30.55 5.29
N ALA A 79 17.38 -29.44 5.17
CA ALA A 79 17.97 -28.12 5.15
C ALA A 79 18.37 -27.67 6.56
N LYS A 80 19.45 -26.90 6.64
CA LYS A 80 19.95 -26.23 7.84
C LYS A 80 19.74 -24.74 7.72
N VAL A 81 19.53 -24.10 8.86
CA VAL A 81 19.40 -22.64 8.97
C VAL A 81 20.53 -22.17 9.87
N ASP A 82 21.57 -21.63 9.25
CA ASP A 82 22.81 -21.26 9.92
C ASP A 82 22.93 -19.75 10.04
N MET A 83 23.28 -19.28 11.24
CA MET A 83 23.62 -17.87 11.46
C MET A 83 25.14 -17.72 11.36
N ASN A 84 25.57 -16.98 10.36
CA ASN A 84 26.98 -16.74 10.08
C ASN A 84 27.56 -15.69 11.05
N GLU A 85 28.89 -15.61 11.11
CA GLU A 85 29.60 -14.67 11.99
C GLU A 85 29.27 -13.20 11.69
N ASP A 86 28.97 -12.89 10.42
CA ASP A 86 28.55 -11.56 9.95
C ASP A 86 27.07 -11.25 10.27
N GLY A 87 26.36 -12.18 10.92
CA GLY A 87 24.95 -12.05 11.29
C GLY A 87 23.97 -12.39 10.15
N SER A 88 24.45 -12.77 8.97
CA SER A 88 23.59 -13.29 7.90
C SER A 88 23.03 -14.66 8.26
N ILE A 89 21.86 -15.00 7.69
CA ILE A 89 21.17 -16.26 7.95
C ILE A 89 21.04 -17.04 6.65
N SER A 90 21.85 -18.09 6.50
CA SER A 90 21.86 -18.98 5.34
C SER A 90 20.87 -20.12 5.51
N ILE A 91 20.24 -20.51 4.42
CA ILE A 91 19.46 -21.76 4.32
C ILE A 91 20.24 -22.70 3.41
N VAL A 92 20.79 -23.77 3.98
CA VAL A 92 21.69 -24.70 3.30
C VAL A 92 21.02 -26.06 3.15
N HIS A 93 20.97 -26.59 1.94
CA HIS A 93 20.45 -27.94 1.67
C HIS A 93 21.53 -28.77 0.99
N GLU A 94 21.88 -29.93 1.58
CA GLU A 94 22.92 -30.84 1.05
C GLU A 94 24.30 -30.19 0.81
N GLY A 95 24.61 -29.11 1.53
CA GLY A 95 25.88 -28.38 1.42
C GLY A 95 25.83 -27.20 0.46
N GLU A 96 24.70 -26.94 -0.19
CA GLU A 96 24.49 -25.81 -1.09
C GLU A 96 23.57 -24.76 -0.44
N ASP A 97 23.93 -23.47 -0.57
CA ASP A 97 23.06 -22.37 -0.17
C ASP A 97 21.86 -22.28 -1.13
N ILE A 98 20.66 -22.60 -0.63
CA ILE A 98 19.41 -22.52 -1.41
C ILE A 98 18.64 -21.21 -1.16
N GLY A 99 19.03 -20.45 -0.14
CA GLY A 99 18.41 -19.17 0.15
C GLY A 99 19.00 -18.46 1.34
N ARG A 100 18.49 -17.25 1.59
CA ARG A 100 18.91 -16.38 2.68
C ARG A 100 17.71 -15.74 3.35
N GLU A 101 17.72 -15.73 4.67
CA GLU A 101 16.71 -15.05 5.47
C GLU A 101 17.18 -13.64 5.87
N PHE A 102 16.27 -12.68 5.71
CA PHE A 102 16.43 -11.28 6.06
C PHE A 102 15.52 -10.93 7.24
N LEU A 103 16.00 -10.01 8.09
CA LEU A 103 15.35 -9.62 9.33
C LEU A 103 14.93 -8.16 9.26
N PHE A 104 13.83 -7.83 9.92
CA PHE A 104 13.46 -6.44 10.13
C PHE A 104 14.54 -5.73 10.96
N PRO A 105 14.97 -4.51 10.58
CA PRO A 105 15.96 -3.75 11.32
C PRO A 105 15.49 -3.42 12.73
N ASP A 106 16.43 -3.27 13.66
CA ASP A 106 16.19 -2.92 15.07
C ASP A 106 15.23 -3.85 15.82
N THR A 107 15.09 -5.09 15.36
CA THR A 107 14.28 -6.11 16.03
C THR A 107 15.14 -7.18 16.70
N ARG A 108 14.53 -7.94 17.60
CA ARG A 108 15.14 -9.15 18.16
C ARG A 108 15.00 -10.32 17.16
N ARG A 109 15.58 -10.15 15.96
CA ARG A 109 15.57 -11.15 14.87
C ARG A 109 14.17 -11.54 14.41
N ALA A 110 13.31 -10.54 14.21
CA ALA A 110 12.04 -10.75 13.54
C ALA A 110 12.29 -10.94 12.04
N ALA A 111 11.77 -12.03 11.49
CA ALA A 111 11.89 -12.34 10.07
C ALA A 111 11.09 -11.36 9.22
N GLN A 112 11.72 -10.90 8.14
CA GLN A 112 11.12 -10.02 7.14
C GLN A 112 10.82 -10.79 5.86
N ASP A 113 11.85 -11.38 5.26
CA ASP A 113 11.72 -12.10 4.00
C ASP A 113 12.75 -13.22 3.89
N ILE A 114 12.49 -14.17 3.01
CA ILE A 114 13.46 -15.19 2.58
C ILE A 114 13.60 -15.07 1.09
N ARG A 115 14.83 -15.11 0.60
CA ARG A 115 15.15 -15.08 -0.83
C ARG A 115 15.74 -16.41 -1.23
N TYR A 116 15.02 -17.14 -2.06
CA TYR A 116 15.44 -18.42 -2.60
C TYR A 116 16.06 -18.23 -3.98
N ASN A 117 17.11 -19.00 -4.26
CA ASN A 117 17.83 -18.94 -5.52
C ASN A 117 17.69 -20.27 -6.27
N ASN A 118 17.70 -20.18 -7.59
CA ASN A 118 17.91 -21.32 -8.47
C ASN A 118 19.35 -21.86 -8.33
N PRO A 119 19.62 -23.11 -8.78
CA PRO A 119 20.97 -23.68 -8.74
C PRO A 119 22.03 -22.88 -9.52
N ASP A 120 21.62 -22.05 -10.49
CA ASP A 120 22.52 -21.16 -11.24
C ASP A 120 22.79 -19.81 -10.52
N GLY A 121 22.22 -19.61 -9.33
CA GLY A 121 22.35 -18.41 -8.52
C GLY A 121 21.38 -17.28 -8.87
N SER A 122 20.52 -17.45 -9.88
CA SER A 122 19.44 -16.49 -10.17
C SER A 122 18.35 -16.52 -9.09
N MET A 123 17.65 -15.41 -8.90
CA MET A 123 16.52 -15.34 -7.97
C MET A 123 15.38 -16.25 -8.45
N ASP A 124 14.88 -17.13 -7.58
CA ASP A 124 13.70 -17.95 -7.84
C ASP A 124 12.45 -17.25 -7.31
N TYR A 125 12.35 -17.10 -5.99
CA TYR A 125 11.27 -16.33 -5.36
C TYR A 125 11.66 -15.74 -4.01
N ILE A 126 10.91 -14.72 -3.61
CA ILE A 126 10.97 -14.11 -2.28
C ILE A 126 9.69 -14.49 -1.53
N GLU A 127 9.83 -15.00 -0.31
CA GLU A 127 8.73 -15.22 0.62
C GLU A 127 8.74 -14.10 1.68
N GLU A 128 7.77 -13.20 1.62
CA GLU A 128 7.66 -12.04 2.50
C GLU A 128 6.72 -12.30 3.67
N TYR A 129 7.10 -11.78 4.84
CA TYR A 129 6.33 -11.85 6.08
C TYR A 129 5.88 -10.46 6.51
N ALA A 130 4.65 -10.37 7.00
CA ALA A 130 4.20 -9.17 7.68
C ALA A 130 4.94 -9.03 9.02
N ALA A 131 4.97 -7.82 9.58
CA ALA A 131 5.65 -7.53 10.84
C ALA A 131 5.16 -8.41 12.02
N ASP A 132 3.94 -8.96 11.95
CA ASP A 132 3.42 -9.92 12.93
C ASP A 132 3.87 -11.38 12.74
N GLY A 133 4.69 -11.63 11.71
CA GLY A 133 5.23 -12.94 11.35
C GLY A 133 4.33 -13.83 10.51
N SER A 134 3.16 -13.36 10.10
CA SER A 134 2.30 -14.09 9.17
C SER A 134 2.82 -13.95 7.73
N LEU A 135 2.71 -15.01 6.93
CA LEU A 135 3.06 -14.98 5.50
C LEU A 135 2.26 -13.89 4.79
N PHE A 136 2.92 -12.93 4.16
CA PHE A 136 2.29 -11.79 3.50
C PHE A 136 2.15 -12.01 1.99
N SER A 137 3.28 -12.23 1.32
CA SER A 137 3.34 -12.37 -0.13
C SER A 137 4.43 -13.34 -0.57
N ASN A 138 4.29 -13.88 -1.77
CA ASN A 138 5.39 -14.49 -2.51
C ASN A 138 5.63 -13.70 -3.79
N ILE A 139 6.89 -13.41 -4.09
CA ILE A 139 7.33 -12.70 -5.30
C ILE A 139 8.13 -13.68 -6.17
N PHE A 140 7.59 -14.07 -7.32
CA PHE A 140 8.24 -15.02 -8.22
C PHE A 140 9.03 -14.30 -9.30
N TYR A 141 10.22 -14.82 -9.60
CA TYR A 141 11.16 -14.28 -10.55
C TYR A 141 11.45 -15.27 -11.69
N PHE A 142 11.80 -14.72 -12.84
CA PHE A 142 12.39 -15.46 -13.95
C PHE A 142 13.43 -14.56 -14.61
N ASN A 143 14.64 -15.09 -14.85
CA ASN A 143 15.78 -14.28 -15.33
C ASN A 143 16.03 -13.01 -14.49
N ASN A 144 15.86 -13.09 -13.17
CA ASN A 144 15.95 -11.97 -12.22
C ASN A 144 14.93 -10.84 -12.44
N GLU A 145 13.87 -11.07 -13.22
CA GLU A 145 12.75 -10.15 -13.38
C GLU A 145 11.50 -10.68 -12.67
N ILE A 146 10.78 -9.81 -11.97
CA ILE A 146 9.52 -10.17 -11.31
C ILE A 146 8.52 -10.60 -12.38
N GLN A 147 7.91 -11.77 -12.19
CA GLN A 147 6.83 -12.30 -13.03
C GLN A 147 5.49 -12.21 -12.34
N GLU A 148 5.46 -12.51 -11.04
CA GLU A 148 4.22 -12.64 -10.30
C GLU A 148 4.41 -12.25 -8.83
N LEU A 149 3.39 -11.61 -8.25
CA LEU A 149 3.27 -11.36 -6.82
C LEU A 149 1.97 -11.99 -6.32
N VAL A 150 2.05 -12.85 -5.31
CA VAL A 150 0.90 -13.61 -4.78
C VAL A 150 0.67 -13.24 -3.33
N PHE A 151 -0.55 -12.85 -2.99
CA PHE A 151 -0.95 -12.52 -1.61
C PHE A 151 -1.90 -13.56 -1.04
N TYR A 152 -1.74 -13.79 0.27
CA TYR A 152 -2.37 -14.92 0.97
C TYR A 152 -3.38 -14.47 2.01
N ASP A 153 -4.42 -15.28 2.21
CA ASP A 153 -5.31 -15.13 3.35
C ASP A 153 -4.65 -15.56 4.68
N PRO A 154 -5.33 -15.39 5.84
CA PRO A 154 -4.77 -15.82 7.14
C PRO A 154 -4.56 -17.33 7.30
N GLN A 155 -5.03 -18.15 6.37
CA GLN A 155 -4.79 -19.59 6.31
C GLN A 155 -3.68 -19.95 5.32
N GLU A 156 -2.92 -18.95 4.84
CA GLU A 156 -1.84 -19.10 3.87
C GLU A 156 -2.32 -19.67 2.52
N ARG A 157 -3.55 -19.36 2.12
CA ARG A 157 -4.11 -19.71 0.80
C ARG A 157 -4.04 -18.52 -0.14
N PRO A 158 -3.62 -18.70 -1.41
CA PRO A 158 -3.54 -17.61 -2.37
C PRO A 158 -4.93 -17.03 -2.67
N ILE A 159 -5.01 -15.70 -2.74
CA ILE A 159 -6.26 -14.97 -3.03
C ILE A 159 -6.07 -13.97 -4.17
N LEU A 160 -5.01 -13.17 -4.11
CA LEU A 160 -4.77 -12.05 -5.01
C LEU A 160 -3.43 -12.26 -5.71
N ARG A 161 -3.40 -12.10 -7.03
CA ARG A 161 -2.17 -12.21 -7.83
C ARG A 161 -2.01 -10.98 -8.70
N TYR A 162 -0.81 -10.42 -8.70
CA TYR A 162 -0.38 -9.40 -9.66
C TYR A 162 0.61 -10.03 -10.63
N TYR A 163 0.33 -9.94 -11.92
CA TYR A 163 1.23 -10.44 -12.97
C TYR A 163 1.95 -9.27 -13.61
N TYR A 164 3.26 -9.42 -13.75
CA TYR A 164 4.15 -8.43 -14.33
C TYR A 164 4.46 -8.79 -15.78
N TYR A 165 4.40 -7.78 -16.64
CA TYR A 165 4.90 -7.87 -18.02
C TYR A 165 5.53 -6.53 -18.38
N ASN A 166 6.74 -6.53 -18.95
CA ASN A 166 7.52 -5.32 -19.22
C ASN A 166 7.62 -4.38 -18.00
N ASN A 167 7.92 -4.92 -16.81
CA ASN A 167 8.04 -4.19 -15.55
C ASN A 167 6.79 -3.42 -15.09
N ALA A 168 5.61 -3.78 -15.61
CA ALA A 168 4.32 -3.21 -15.20
C ALA A 168 3.32 -4.29 -14.80
N ILE A 169 2.47 -3.99 -13.81
CA ILE A 169 1.35 -4.85 -13.43
C ILE A 169 0.25 -4.68 -14.48
N ASN A 170 0.13 -5.67 -15.35
CA ASN A 170 -0.80 -5.64 -16.50
C ASN A 170 -1.93 -6.67 -16.39
N PHE A 171 -1.96 -7.44 -15.30
CA PHE A 171 -3.06 -8.36 -15.05
C PHE A 171 -3.15 -8.65 -13.55
N ILE A 172 -4.37 -8.62 -13.01
CA ILE A 172 -4.65 -8.91 -11.61
C ILE A 172 -5.79 -9.89 -11.53
N THR A 173 -5.68 -10.90 -10.68
CA THR A 173 -6.74 -11.88 -10.45
C THR A 173 -7.07 -12.01 -8.97
N ILE A 174 -8.37 -12.16 -8.68
CA ILE A 174 -8.87 -12.59 -7.38
C ILE A 174 -9.45 -14.00 -7.55
N GLU A 175 -8.95 -14.95 -6.77
CA GLU A 175 -9.35 -16.36 -6.78
C GLU A 175 -10.05 -16.78 -5.48
N ASP A 176 -10.89 -17.81 -5.57
CA ASP A 176 -11.43 -18.49 -4.39
C ASP A 176 -10.32 -19.36 -3.76
N PRO A 177 -10.04 -19.24 -2.44
CA PRO A 177 -8.89 -19.87 -1.80
C PRO A 177 -8.97 -21.40 -1.72
N VAL A 178 -10.13 -22.00 -1.99
CA VAL A 178 -10.35 -23.45 -1.86
C VAL A 178 -10.38 -24.11 -3.24
N SER A 179 -11.11 -23.51 -4.18
CA SER A 179 -11.29 -24.05 -5.53
C SER A 179 -10.26 -23.52 -6.54
N HIS A 180 -9.51 -22.47 -6.19
CA HIS A 180 -8.60 -21.74 -7.08
C HIS A 180 -9.29 -21.17 -8.35
N LYS A 181 -10.62 -21.09 -8.34
CA LYS A 181 -11.35 -20.51 -9.45
C LYS A 181 -11.22 -18.99 -9.40
N VAL A 182 -10.66 -18.42 -10.46
CA VAL A 182 -10.63 -16.96 -10.67
C VAL A 182 -12.07 -16.47 -10.88
N HIS A 183 -12.51 -15.55 -10.04
CA HIS A 183 -13.86 -14.96 -10.12
C HIS A 183 -13.84 -13.49 -10.53
N THR A 184 -12.71 -12.80 -10.34
CA THR A 184 -12.53 -11.41 -10.79
C THR A 184 -11.16 -11.21 -11.45
N LYS A 185 -11.11 -10.36 -12.47
CA LYS A 185 -9.92 -10.03 -13.25
C LYS A 185 -9.87 -8.52 -13.51
N TYR A 186 -8.68 -7.96 -13.58
CA TYR A 186 -8.43 -6.56 -13.96
C TYR A 186 -7.23 -6.48 -14.90
N ASP A 187 -7.25 -5.55 -15.84
CA ASP A 187 -6.19 -5.37 -16.82
C ASP A 187 -5.12 -4.38 -16.35
N THR A 188 -5.40 -3.64 -15.27
CA THR A 188 -4.44 -2.71 -14.65
C THR A 188 -4.57 -2.66 -13.13
N LEU A 189 -3.51 -2.21 -12.46
CA LEU A 189 -3.54 -1.90 -11.02
C LEU A 189 -4.57 -0.81 -10.69
N THR A 190 -4.67 0.23 -11.52
CA THR A 190 -5.63 1.32 -11.31
C THR A 190 -7.08 0.81 -11.35
N GLU A 191 -7.42 -0.08 -12.28
CA GLU A 191 -8.76 -0.67 -12.34
C GLU A 191 -9.11 -1.50 -11.10
N PHE A 192 -8.16 -2.31 -10.63
CA PHE A 192 -8.30 -3.08 -9.39
C PHE A 192 -8.54 -2.15 -8.20
N ILE A 193 -7.69 -1.14 -8.01
CA ILE A 193 -7.78 -0.18 -6.91
C ILE A 193 -9.14 0.53 -6.93
N GLN A 194 -9.56 1.07 -8.07
CA GLN A 194 -10.83 1.79 -8.21
C GLN A 194 -12.04 0.91 -7.87
N ASP A 195 -12.03 -0.35 -8.31
CA ASP A 195 -13.12 -1.29 -8.02
C ASP A 195 -13.17 -1.69 -6.54
N GLN A 196 -12.01 -1.98 -5.92
CA GLN A 196 -11.97 -2.29 -4.48
C GLN A 196 -12.39 -1.08 -3.63
N MET A 197 -11.93 0.11 -3.98
CA MET A 197 -12.33 1.35 -3.31
C MET A 197 -13.83 1.60 -3.41
N ALA A 198 -14.42 1.43 -4.59
CA ALA A 198 -15.85 1.60 -4.81
C ALA A 198 -16.71 0.58 -4.03
N LYS A 199 -16.22 -0.66 -3.87
CA LYS A 199 -16.89 -1.69 -3.07
C LYS A 199 -16.79 -1.43 -1.55
N PHE A 200 -15.68 -0.84 -1.11
CA PHE A 200 -15.40 -0.60 0.30
C PHE A 200 -16.08 0.68 0.84
N LEU A 201 -15.99 1.78 0.09
CA LEU A 201 -16.47 3.10 0.53
C LEU A 201 -17.97 3.25 0.32
N ARG A 202 -18.67 3.84 1.29
CA ARG A 202 -20.10 4.10 1.21
C ARG A 202 -20.38 5.58 0.88
N PRO A 203 -21.57 5.92 0.36
CA PRO A 203 -21.89 7.31 0.00
C PRO A 203 -21.81 8.32 1.15
N LYS A 204 -22.00 7.86 2.39
CA LYS A 204 -21.92 8.71 3.61
C LYS A 204 -20.51 8.84 4.19
N ASP A 205 -19.53 8.16 3.59
CA ASP A 205 -18.14 8.23 4.05
C ASP A 205 -17.46 9.45 3.43
N THR A 206 -16.50 10.02 4.17
CA THR A 206 -15.68 11.15 3.71
C THR A 206 -14.25 10.66 3.56
N VAL A 207 -13.61 10.94 2.42
CA VAL A 207 -12.22 10.56 2.16
C VAL A 207 -11.40 11.81 1.91
N THR A 208 -10.43 12.06 2.77
CA THR A 208 -9.46 13.14 2.61
C THR A 208 -8.18 12.57 2.00
N PHE A 209 -7.61 13.24 1.00
CA PHE A 209 -6.35 12.85 0.36
C PHE A 209 -5.52 14.10 0.02
N ASN A 210 -4.21 13.93 -0.13
CA ASN A 210 -3.27 15.05 -0.22
C ASN A 210 -2.62 15.21 -1.61
N TYR A 211 -2.51 14.10 -2.37
CA TYR A 211 -1.77 14.05 -3.63
C TYR A 211 -2.69 13.77 -4.82
N LEU A 212 -2.38 14.40 -5.96
CA LEU A 212 -3.17 14.33 -7.20
C LEU A 212 -2.72 13.20 -8.14
N GLY A 213 -2.18 12.12 -7.58
CA GLY A 213 -1.73 10.93 -8.31
C GLY A 213 -2.69 9.75 -8.17
N ILE A 214 -2.15 8.59 -7.80
CA ILE A 214 -2.92 7.34 -7.67
C ILE A 214 -4.06 7.46 -6.63
N GLU A 215 -3.90 8.29 -5.60
CA GLU A 215 -4.96 8.58 -4.63
C GLU A 215 -6.18 9.22 -5.31
N LEU A 216 -5.97 10.21 -6.18
CA LEU A 216 -7.05 10.83 -6.95
C LEU A 216 -7.70 9.82 -7.91
N GLU A 217 -6.90 9.03 -8.62
CA GLU A 217 -7.40 8.04 -9.57
C GLU A 217 -8.21 6.94 -8.88
N SER A 218 -7.82 6.55 -7.66
CA SER A 218 -8.48 5.50 -6.87
C SER A 218 -9.94 5.82 -6.53
N LEU A 219 -10.30 7.11 -6.51
CA LEU A 219 -11.62 7.59 -6.12
C LEU A 219 -12.60 7.73 -7.28
N LEU A 220 -12.16 7.48 -8.52
CA LEU A 220 -12.97 7.70 -9.74
C LEU A 220 -14.34 7.01 -9.71
N LYS A 221 -14.42 5.79 -9.16
CA LYS A 221 -15.64 4.97 -9.12
C LYS A 221 -16.39 5.06 -7.78
N THR A 222 -15.91 5.88 -6.84
CA THR A 222 -16.51 5.95 -5.49
C THR A 222 -17.68 6.92 -5.45
N GLN A 223 -18.54 6.74 -4.45
CA GLN A 223 -19.67 7.65 -4.18
C GLN A 223 -19.50 8.43 -2.87
N SER A 224 -18.35 8.29 -2.22
CA SER A 224 -18.00 9.00 -0.99
C SER A 224 -17.85 10.50 -1.23
N HIS A 225 -17.90 11.27 -0.15
CA HIS A 225 -17.55 12.67 -0.17
C HIS A 225 -16.02 12.81 -0.16
N ASN A 226 -15.42 13.11 -1.30
CA ASN A 226 -13.96 13.17 -1.44
C ASN A 226 -13.45 14.62 -1.34
N VAL A 227 -12.45 14.80 -0.49
CA VAL A 227 -11.86 16.08 -0.12
C VAL A 227 -10.38 16.06 -0.45
N LEU A 228 -9.94 16.96 -1.32
CA LEU A 228 -8.52 17.23 -1.50
C LEU A 228 -8.06 18.18 -0.39
N GLN A 229 -7.15 17.73 0.47
CA GLN A 229 -6.37 18.62 1.31
C GLN A 229 -5.15 19.08 0.51
N LEU A 230 -5.19 20.30 0.01
CA LEU A 230 -4.11 20.86 -0.78
C LEU A 230 -2.90 21.14 0.12
N VAL A 231 -1.78 20.51 -0.19
CA VAL A 231 -0.50 20.67 0.53
C VAL A 231 0.51 21.49 -0.28
N GLU A 232 0.38 21.49 -1.60
CA GLU A 232 1.19 22.32 -2.50
C GLU A 232 0.56 23.71 -2.70
N GLU A 233 1.35 24.65 -3.19
CA GLU A 233 0.81 25.95 -3.63
C GLU A 233 -0.20 25.75 -4.77
N PRO A 234 -1.33 26.49 -4.78
CA PRO A 234 -2.37 26.33 -5.79
C PRO A 234 -1.90 26.74 -7.19
N LEU A 235 -0.91 27.63 -7.27
CA LEU A 235 -0.31 28.12 -8.49
C LEU A 235 1.04 27.43 -8.75
N ASP A 236 1.47 27.44 -10.01
CA ASP A 236 2.80 27.03 -10.42
C ASP A 236 3.78 28.23 -10.48
N ASP A 237 5.03 27.97 -10.87
CA ASP A 237 6.06 29.00 -10.98
C ASP A 237 5.70 30.13 -11.98
N ASN A 238 4.79 29.86 -12.92
CA ASN A 238 4.28 30.84 -13.88
C ASN A 238 3.05 31.61 -13.36
N HIS A 239 2.67 31.39 -12.09
CA HIS A 239 1.44 31.92 -11.48
C HIS A 239 0.16 31.40 -12.16
N GLU A 240 0.24 30.24 -12.83
CA GLU A 240 -0.91 29.57 -13.42
C GLU A 240 -1.47 28.51 -12.47
N LEU A 241 -2.79 28.33 -12.49
CA LEU A 241 -3.46 27.31 -11.70
C LEU A 241 -3.02 25.91 -12.15
N ARG A 242 -2.48 25.12 -11.21
CA ARG A 242 -2.01 23.75 -11.49
C ARG A 242 -3.11 22.92 -12.17
N GLY A 243 -2.76 22.22 -13.25
CA GLY A 243 -3.74 21.57 -14.15
C GLY A 243 -4.72 20.62 -13.46
N ASN A 244 -4.24 19.75 -12.56
CA ASN A 244 -5.09 18.81 -11.82
C ASN A 244 -6.04 19.53 -10.84
N LEU A 245 -5.56 20.59 -10.18
CA LEU A 245 -6.41 21.42 -9.33
C LEU A 245 -7.46 22.16 -10.17
N ARG A 246 -7.07 22.71 -11.32
CA ARG A 246 -7.99 23.33 -12.28
C ARG A 246 -9.11 22.37 -12.67
N ALA A 247 -8.77 21.14 -13.08
CA ALA A 247 -9.74 20.12 -13.46
C ALA A 247 -10.76 19.81 -12.34
N ILE A 248 -10.31 19.80 -11.07
CA ILE A 248 -11.21 19.66 -9.91
C ILE A 248 -12.14 20.87 -9.78
N LEU A 249 -11.59 22.09 -9.81
CA LEU A 249 -12.33 23.32 -9.58
C LEU A 249 -13.37 23.62 -10.68
N VAL A 250 -13.05 23.33 -11.94
CA VAL A 250 -13.98 23.46 -13.09
C VAL A 250 -14.95 22.27 -13.21
N ASN A 251 -14.81 21.27 -12.34
CA ASN A 251 -15.67 20.09 -12.25
C ASN A 251 -15.50 19.04 -13.38
N ASP A 252 -14.35 19.01 -14.05
CA ASP A 252 -13.94 17.89 -14.91
C ASP A 252 -13.64 16.63 -14.08
N VAL A 253 -13.31 16.82 -12.79
CA VAL A 253 -13.20 15.77 -11.78
C VAL A 253 -14.38 15.89 -10.79
N PRO A 254 -15.58 15.39 -11.14
CA PRO A 254 -16.80 15.63 -10.35
C PRO A 254 -16.84 14.83 -9.05
N TYR A 255 -16.05 13.75 -8.96
CA TYR A 255 -15.98 12.90 -7.78
C TYR A 255 -15.14 13.53 -6.65
N VAL A 256 -14.50 14.69 -6.84
CA VAL A 256 -13.92 15.50 -5.75
C VAL A 256 -14.85 16.68 -5.48
N GLN A 257 -15.41 16.74 -4.26
CA GLN A 257 -16.44 17.73 -3.91
C GLN A 257 -15.89 18.94 -3.18
N GLU A 258 -14.77 18.80 -2.48
CA GLU A 258 -14.18 19.88 -1.67
C GLU A 258 -12.66 19.93 -1.88
N VAL A 259 -12.12 21.15 -1.93
CA VAL A 259 -10.68 21.43 -1.83
C VAL A 259 -10.44 22.28 -0.60
N ARG A 260 -9.70 21.75 0.36
CA ARG A 260 -9.26 22.45 1.57
C ARG A 260 -7.85 22.97 1.38
N MET A 261 -7.59 24.18 1.83
CA MET A 261 -6.28 24.82 1.72
C MET A 261 -6.06 25.81 2.85
N SER A 262 -4.79 26.20 3.04
CA SER A 262 -4.44 27.25 3.99
C SER A 262 -5.10 28.59 3.65
N LEU A 263 -5.22 29.47 4.64
CA LEU A 263 -5.75 30.83 4.41
C LEU A 263 -4.93 31.59 3.35
N ALA A 264 -3.60 31.40 3.35
CA ALA A 264 -2.71 32.05 2.39
C ALA A 264 -3.02 31.57 0.95
N ALA A 265 -3.10 30.26 0.74
CA ALA A 265 -3.45 29.66 -0.55
C ALA A 265 -4.86 30.07 -1.01
N PHE A 266 -5.80 30.17 -0.08
CA PHE A 266 -7.16 30.65 -0.37
C PHE A 266 -7.16 32.09 -0.89
N GLN A 267 -6.40 32.97 -0.25
CA GLN A 267 -6.28 34.38 -0.66
C GLN A 267 -5.57 34.53 -1.99
N GLU A 268 -4.50 33.76 -2.20
CA GLU A 268 -3.77 33.69 -3.46
C GLU A 268 -4.68 33.25 -4.61
N LEU A 269 -5.36 32.10 -4.45
CA LEU A 269 -6.29 31.60 -5.47
C LEU A 269 -7.46 32.57 -5.71
N GLY A 270 -7.96 33.21 -4.66
CA GLY A 270 -9.04 34.21 -4.75
C GLY A 270 -8.67 35.49 -5.50
N SER A 271 -7.37 35.72 -5.78
CA SER A 271 -6.91 36.82 -6.63
C SER A 271 -6.95 36.48 -8.13
N THR A 272 -7.25 35.23 -8.48
CA THR A 272 -7.36 34.73 -9.86
C THR A 272 -8.82 34.63 -10.32
N ASP A 273 -9.04 34.19 -11.57
CA ASP A 273 -10.37 33.89 -12.11
C ASP A 273 -10.84 32.44 -11.78
N ALA A 274 -10.11 31.73 -10.92
CA ALA A 274 -10.39 30.34 -10.60
C ALA A 274 -11.76 30.15 -9.91
N PRO A 275 -12.49 29.06 -10.22
CA PRO A 275 -13.74 28.75 -9.54
C PRO A 275 -13.54 28.43 -8.05
N MET A 276 -14.14 29.25 -7.17
CA MET A 276 -14.02 29.09 -5.71
C MET A 276 -15.09 28.21 -5.07
N ARG A 277 -16.06 27.67 -5.83
CA ARG A 277 -17.23 26.97 -5.28
C ARG A 277 -16.87 25.77 -4.40
N LYS A 278 -15.85 24.99 -4.80
CA LYS A 278 -15.36 23.81 -4.07
C LYS A 278 -14.35 24.15 -2.97
N VAL A 279 -13.85 25.38 -2.94
CA VAL A 279 -12.72 25.78 -2.09
C VAL A 279 -13.18 26.14 -0.68
N ARG A 280 -12.49 25.62 0.33
CA ARG A 280 -12.69 25.93 1.75
C ARG A 280 -11.34 26.18 2.41
N ILE A 281 -11.35 27.00 3.46
CA ILE A 281 -10.19 27.17 4.35
C ILE A 281 -10.20 25.99 5.32
N GLY A 282 -9.09 25.26 5.42
CA GLY A 282 -8.99 24.07 6.27
C GLY A 282 -7.66 23.36 6.15
#